data_AF-A0A3D4ASX3-F1
#
_entry.id   AF-A0A3D4ASX3-F1
#
_cell.length_a   1.000
_cell.length_b   1.000
_cell.length_c   1.000
_cell.angle_alpha   90.00
_cell.angle_beta   90.00
_cell.angle_gamma   90.00
#
_symmetry.space_group_name_H-M   'P 1'
#
loop_
_entity.id
_entity.type
_entity.pdbx_description
1 polymer ?
#
loop_
_entity_poly.entity_id
_entity_poly.type
_entity_poly.pdbx_seq_one_letter_code
_entity_poly.pdbx_strand_id
1 'polypeptide(L)'
;QTNYKQDGDLQGTQYSDNVSRTLPKVRLYSQLNFERDTSIFIDDGIQTLEPQIQYLYTPNKDQSEIGLYDTTKLQDDFFGLFRDARFSSVDRIAAANQFTLGATTRLFDKKNEEVFNFSAGQIFYLSDSAKPTEQGLNSDSNYNALFAAQTMLHWHRRWYLSGGIQYDTDGKQIIQSNLTLDYKGDDNQLVQLNHRYANDVSGNTIEQAGLFTSIPISDEWQFIASYHRDLDNNRSIEVLSGLQYESCCWAFQITGHRQIETDLNQSIGQPQATFDSSIRLNFVLKGLGSKSRYDAQKLLQQGIFGYRRPYFLND
;
A
#
# COMPACT_ATOMS: atom_id res chain seq x y z
N GLN A 1 -14.52 -1.39 -28.81
CA GLN A 1 -15.99 -1.60 -28.70
C GLN A 1 -16.22 -2.69 -27.68
N THR A 2 -17.23 -2.53 -26.84
CA THR A 2 -17.67 -3.51 -25.84
C THR A 2 -19.15 -3.77 -26.06
N ASN A 3 -19.56 -5.04 -26.02
CA ASN A 3 -20.96 -5.44 -26.15
C ASN A 3 -21.35 -6.21 -24.89
N TYR A 4 -22.43 -5.81 -24.24
CA TYR A 4 -22.99 -6.45 -23.07
C TYR A 4 -24.26 -7.18 -23.44
N LYS A 5 -24.35 -8.44 -23.00
CA LYS A 5 -25.58 -9.21 -22.93
C LYS A 5 -25.81 -9.53 -21.45
N GLN A 6 -26.78 -8.88 -20.86
CA GLN A 6 -27.07 -8.90 -19.42
C GLN A 6 -28.28 -9.81 -19.19
N ASP A 7 -28.22 -10.66 -18.16
CA ASP A 7 -29.29 -11.62 -17.82
C ASP A 7 -29.59 -11.53 -16.31
N GLY A 8 -30.87 -11.64 -15.94
CA GLY A 8 -31.37 -11.44 -14.58
C GLY A 8 -32.72 -10.71 -14.51
N ASP A 9 -33.18 -10.40 -13.30
CA ASP A 9 -34.36 -9.55 -13.11
C ASP A 9 -33.97 -8.06 -13.23
N LEU A 10 -34.12 -7.53 -14.45
CA LEU A 10 -33.84 -6.12 -14.75
C LEU A 10 -35.08 -5.23 -14.61
N GLN A 11 -36.24 -5.78 -14.23
CA GLN A 11 -37.48 -4.99 -14.14
C GLN A 11 -37.37 -3.91 -13.05
N GLY A 12 -37.66 -2.66 -13.44
CA GLY A 12 -37.56 -1.52 -12.52
C GLY A 12 -36.12 -1.02 -12.28
N THR A 13 -35.12 -1.57 -12.98
CA THR A 13 -33.75 -1.05 -13.00
C THR A 13 -33.50 -0.18 -14.23
N GLN A 14 -32.39 0.56 -14.24
CA GLN A 14 -31.92 1.32 -15.41
C GLN A 14 -31.14 0.46 -16.44
N TYR A 15 -30.94 -0.83 -16.17
CA TYR A 15 -30.09 -1.70 -16.98
C TYR A 15 -30.84 -2.30 -18.18
N SER A 16 -30.13 -2.52 -19.29
CA SER A 16 -30.71 -3.06 -20.54
C SER A 16 -30.12 -4.42 -20.92
N ASP A 17 -30.95 -5.35 -21.44
CA ASP A 17 -30.50 -6.70 -21.83
C ASP A 17 -29.32 -6.69 -22.81
N ASN A 18 -29.31 -5.75 -23.77
CA ASN A 18 -28.27 -5.65 -24.79
C ASN A 18 -27.79 -4.21 -24.92
N VAL A 19 -26.51 -3.96 -24.63
CA VAL A 19 -25.90 -2.62 -24.71
C VAL A 19 -24.61 -2.69 -25.52
N SER A 20 -24.41 -1.74 -26.44
CA SER A 20 -23.15 -1.59 -27.18
C SER A 20 -22.47 -0.26 -26.89
N ARG A 21 -21.19 -0.32 -26.52
CA ARG A 21 -20.38 0.84 -26.19
C ARG A 21 -19.13 0.91 -27.05
N THR A 22 -18.95 2.02 -27.75
CA THR A 22 -17.72 2.34 -28.50
C THR A 22 -17.14 3.62 -27.97
N LEU A 23 -15.91 3.54 -27.46
CA LEU A 23 -15.14 4.64 -26.90
C LEU A 23 -13.74 4.61 -27.54
N PRO A 24 -13.40 5.54 -28.45
CA PRO A 24 -12.02 5.70 -28.90
C PRO A 24 -11.14 6.19 -27.74
N LYS A 25 -9.90 5.69 -27.66
CA LYS A 25 -8.91 6.12 -26.66
C LYS A 25 -7.65 6.56 -27.36
N VAL A 26 -7.11 7.72 -26.99
CA VAL A 26 -5.81 8.23 -27.43
C VAL A 26 -4.92 8.40 -26.22
N ARG A 27 -3.73 7.80 -26.27
CA ARG A 27 -2.71 7.91 -25.23
C ARG A 27 -1.38 8.24 -25.87
N LEU A 28 -0.77 9.33 -25.44
CA LEU A 28 0.59 9.73 -25.82
C LEU A 28 1.42 9.79 -24.54
N TYR A 29 2.45 8.97 -24.42
CA TYR A 29 3.31 8.89 -23.25
C TYR A 29 4.76 9.11 -23.68
N SER A 30 5.50 9.92 -22.92
CA SER A 30 6.92 10.19 -23.13
C SER A 30 7.65 10.23 -21.81
N GLN A 31 8.86 9.68 -21.81
CA GLN A 31 9.80 9.68 -20.69
C GLN A 31 11.19 9.99 -21.23
N LEU A 32 11.93 10.81 -20.49
CA LEU A 32 13.35 11.04 -20.71
C LEU A 32 14.14 10.46 -19.53
N ASN A 33 15.41 10.14 -19.76
CA ASN A 33 16.32 9.70 -18.71
C ASN A 33 17.60 10.54 -18.80
N PHE A 34 17.86 11.31 -17.74
CA PHE A 34 19.07 12.09 -17.58
C PHE A 34 19.92 11.46 -16.49
N GLU A 35 21.24 11.51 -16.67
CA GLU A 35 22.21 10.97 -15.73
C GLU A 35 23.32 12.01 -15.50
N ARG A 36 23.82 12.08 -14.26
CA ARG A 36 25.01 12.86 -13.91
C ARG A 36 25.75 12.23 -12.75
N ASP A 37 27.07 12.42 -12.73
CA ASP A 37 27.87 12.18 -11.53
C ASP A 37 27.47 13.16 -10.41
N THR A 38 27.49 12.69 -9.17
CA THR A 38 27.21 13.52 -7.99
C THR A 38 28.01 13.04 -6.79
N SER A 39 28.45 13.99 -5.96
CA SER A 39 29.02 13.72 -4.64
C SER A 39 28.11 14.24 -3.52
N ILE A 40 26.85 14.54 -3.84
CA ILE A 40 25.86 15.06 -2.90
C ILE A 40 25.26 13.88 -2.13
N PHE A 41 25.43 13.88 -0.81
CA PHE A 41 25.01 12.82 0.14
C PHE A 41 25.71 11.46 0.02
N ILE A 42 26.38 11.17 -1.09
CA ILE A 42 27.10 9.91 -1.36
C ILE A 42 28.38 10.24 -2.11
N ASP A 43 29.49 9.60 -1.75
CA ASP A 43 30.77 9.74 -2.46
C ASP A 43 30.75 8.93 -3.77
N ASP A 44 31.22 9.53 -4.86
CA ASP A 44 31.31 8.93 -6.20
C ASP A 44 30.01 8.25 -6.67
N GLY A 45 28.88 8.94 -6.46
CA GLY A 45 27.55 8.44 -6.82
C GLY A 45 27.05 8.92 -8.18
N ILE A 46 25.97 8.28 -8.65
CA ILE A 46 25.26 8.66 -9.87
C ILE A 46 23.86 9.13 -9.50
N GLN A 47 23.43 10.26 -10.04
CA GLN A 47 22.05 10.73 -9.95
C GLN A 47 21.36 10.59 -11.30
N THR A 48 20.16 9.99 -11.29
CA THR A 48 19.26 10.03 -12.44
C THR A 48 18.08 10.97 -12.20
N LEU A 49 17.58 11.54 -13.30
CA LEU A 49 16.32 12.29 -13.34
C LEU A 49 15.49 11.80 -14.54
N GLU A 50 14.29 11.32 -14.24
CA GLU A 50 13.38 10.67 -15.19
C GLU A 50 12.07 11.45 -15.27
N PRO A 51 12.00 12.57 -16.00
CA PRO A 51 10.75 13.29 -16.20
C PRO A 51 9.84 12.53 -17.18
N GLN A 52 8.55 12.56 -16.91
CA GLN A 52 7.51 11.84 -17.63
C GLN A 52 6.31 12.74 -17.89
N ILE A 53 5.76 12.64 -19.09
CA ILE A 53 4.53 13.34 -19.50
C ILE A 53 3.61 12.37 -20.23
N GLN A 54 2.32 12.46 -19.95
CA GLN A 54 1.27 11.72 -20.65
C GLN A 54 0.12 12.63 -21.03
N TYR A 55 -0.40 12.50 -22.24
CA TYR A 55 -1.73 12.95 -22.62
C TYR A 55 -2.68 11.76 -22.77
N LEU A 56 -3.88 11.86 -22.23
CA LEU A 56 -4.91 10.83 -22.32
C LEU A 56 -6.26 11.46 -22.68
N TYR A 57 -6.89 10.90 -23.74
CA TYR A 57 -8.23 11.27 -24.17
C TYR A 57 -9.12 10.04 -24.33
N THR A 58 -10.30 10.09 -23.70
CA THR A 58 -11.42 9.16 -23.85
C THR A 58 -12.71 9.98 -23.77
N PRO A 59 -13.61 9.93 -24.75
CA PRO A 59 -14.83 10.74 -24.73
C PRO A 59 -15.77 10.30 -23.61
N ASN A 60 -16.59 11.23 -23.12
CA ASN A 60 -17.65 10.91 -22.18
C ASN A 60 -18.80 10.21 -22.89
N LYS A 61 -19.34 9.15 -22.28
CA LYS A 61 -20.52 8.44 -22.77
C LYS A 61 -21.31 7.91 -21.57
N ASP A 62 -22.62 8.01 -21.67
CA ASP A 62 -23.53 7.40 -20.71
C ASP A 62 -23.37 5.87 -20.71
N GLN A 63 -23.26 5.33 -19.51
CA GLN A 63 -23.00 3.92 -19.20
C GLN A 63 -23.97 3.39 -18.12
N SER A 64 -25.02 4.16 -17.79
CA SER A 64 -26.03 3.82 -16.79
C SER A 64 -26.74 2.50 -17.07
N GLU A 65 -26.94 2.18 -18.36
CA GLU A 65 -27.60 0.94 -18.80
C GLU A 65 -26.74 -0.33 -18.63
N ILE A 66 -25.45 -0.19 -18.28
CA ILE A 66 -24.52 -1.31 -18.06
C ILE A 66 -24.43 -1.57 -16.55
N GLY A 67 -24.65 -2.80 -16.12
CA GLY A 67 -24.46 -3.23 -14.73
C GLY A 67 -23.00 -3.15 -14.28
N LEU A 68 -22.76 -3.31 -12.98
CA LEU A 68 -21.42 -3.44 -12.41
C LEU A 68 -21.21 -4.90 -11.99
N TYR A 69 -20.21 -5.56 -12.55
CA TYR A 69 -19.92 -6.97 -12.27
C TYR A 69 -18.62 -7.12 -11.47
N ASP A 70 -17.53 -6.64 -12.04
CA ASP A 70 -16.17 -6.74 -11.49
C ASP A 70 -15.45 -5.38 -11.54
N THR A 71 -16.24 -4.31 -11.40
CA THR A 71 -15.80 -2.93 -11.50
C THR A 71 -15.70 -2.31 -10.11
N THR A 72 -14.47 -1.96 -9.74
CA THR A 72 -14.13 -1.13 -8.59
C THR A 72 -13.13 -0.05 -8.98
N LYS A 73 -13.12 1.05 -8.22
CA LYS A 73 -12.17 2.15 -8.39
C LYS A 73 -10.75 1.68 -8.08
N LEU A 74 -9.80 1.97 -8.95
CA LEU A 74 -8.40 1.64 -8.75
C LEU A 74 -7.73 2.70 -7.88
N GLN A 75 -6.81 2.25 -7.03
CA GLN A 75 -5.97 3.14 -6.25
C GLN A 75 -4.80 3.64 -7.09
N ASP A 76 -4.53 4.94 -7.03
CA ASP A 76 -3.49 5.61 -7.81
C ASP A 76 -2.28 5.91 -6.91
N ASP A 77 -1.25 5.07 -6.95
CA ASP A 77 0.09 5.48 -6.52
C ASP A 77 0.75 6.37 -7.59
N PHE A 78 2.03 6.73 -7.42
CA PHE A 78 2.75 7.55 -8.42
C PHE A 78 2.65 6.97 -9.84
N PHE A 79 2.84 5.65 -9.99
CA PHE A 79 2.77 4.98 -11.29
C PHE A 79 1.32 4.91 -11.80
N GLY A 80 0.36 4.75 -10.90
CA GLY A 80 -1.07 4.81 -11.15
C GLY A 80 -1.52 6.11 -11.81
N LEU A 81 -0.85 7.24 -11.55
CA LEU A 81 -1.18 8.51 -12.22
C LEU A 81 -1.05 8.47 -13.75
N PHE A 82 -0.19 7.59 -14.27
CA PHE A 82 0.03 7.39 -15.71
C PHE A 82 -0.83 6.26 -16.29
N ARG A 83 -1.67 5.61 -15.48
CA ARG A 83 -2.60 4.58 -15.94
C ARG A 83 -3.68 5.20 -16.83
N ASP A 84 -4.12 4.44 -17.82
CA ASP A 84 -5.13 4.87 -18.79
C ASP A 84 -6.57 4.43 -18.42
N ALA A 85 -6.74 3.92 -17.19
CA ALA A 85 -7.97 3.42 -16.62
C ALA A 85 -8.05 3.78 -15.13
N ARG A 86 -9.26 4.16 -14.68
CA ARG A 86 -9.56 4.52 -13.28
C ARG A 86 -10.35 3.45 -12.54
N PHE A 87 -11.03 2.60 -13.28
CA PHE A 87 -11.78 1.48 -12.74
C PHE A 87 -11.12 0.19 -13.22
N SER A 88 -11.31 -0.87 -12.44
CA SER A 88 -11.09 -2.24 -12.91
C SER A 88 -12.16 -2.62 -13.93
N SER A 89 -11.87 -3.66 -14.70
CA SER A 89 -12.74 -4.17 -15.75
C SER A 89 -13.09 -3.11 -16.82
N VAL A 90 -14.12 -3.40 -17.60
CA VAL A 90 -14.64 -2.61 -18.70
C VAL A 90 -16.07 -2.12 -18.44
N ASP A 91 -16.74 -2.44 -17.34
CA ASP A 91 -18.14 -1.99 -17.13
C ASP A 91 -18.24 -0.48 -16.98
N ARG A 92 -17.19 0.14 -16.44
CA ARG A 92 -17.04 1.59 -16.39
C ARG A 92 -15.71 2.03 -16.97
N ILE A 93 -15.79 2.83 -18.03
CA ILE A 93 -14.64 3.51 -18.59
C ILE A 93 -14.80 5.01 -18.31
N ALA A 94 -13.88 5.55 -17.51
CA ALA A 94 -13.80 6.96 -17.21
C ALA A 94 -13.53 7.78 -18.48
N ALA A 95 -14.24 8.90 -18.65
CA ALA A 95 -13.85 9.87 -19.66
C ALA A 95 -12.53 10.51 -19.24
N ALA A 96 -11.69 10.85 -20.22
CA ALA A 96 -10.38 11.43 -19.97
C ALA A 96 -10.16 12.56 -20.96
N ASN A 97 -9.62 13.66 -20.46
CA ASN A 97 -9.00 14.70 -21.26
C ASN A 97 -8.01 15.39 -20.33
N GLN A 98 -6.83 14.79 -20.19
CA GLN A 98 -5.90 15.11 -19.11
C GLN A 98 -4.45 15.04 -19.56
N PHE A 99 -3.60 15.84 -18.90
CA PHE A 99 -2.16 15.66 -18.88
C PHE A 99 -1.74 15.09 -17.53
N THR A 100 -0.86 14.10 -17.52
CA THR A 100 -0.13 13.67 -16.32
C THR A 100 1.31 14.12 -16.45
N LEU A 101 1.83 14.82 -15.44
CA LEU A 101 3.23 15.20 -15.33
C LEU A 101 3.82 14.54 -14.10
N GLY A 102 5.04 14.05 -14.20
CA GLY A 102 5.75 13.54 -13.03
C GLY A 102 7.23 13.41 -13.30
N ALA A 103 8.00 13.23 -12.23
CA ALA A 103 9.41 12.96 -12.34
C ALA A 103 9.85 12.02 -11.22
N THR A 104 10.84 11.20 -11.52
CA THR A 104 11.56 10.40 -10.53
C THR A 104 13.01 10.83 -10.52
N THR A 105 13.59 11.05 -9.35
CA THR A 105 15.04 11.13 -9.19
C THR A 105 15.52 9.95 -8.37
N ARG A 106 16.64 9.36 -8.76
CA ARG A 106 17.29 8.26 -8.04
C ARG A 106 18.75 8.62 -7.76
N LEU A 107 19.28 8.13 -6.64
CA LEU A 107 20.70 8.17 -6.34
C LEU A 107 21.23 6.75 -6.19
N PHE A 108 22.33 6.49 -6.87
CA PHE A 108 23.07 5.24 -6.84
C PHE A 108 24.42 5.46 -6.18
N ASP A 109 24.85 4.50 -5.37
CA ASP A 109 26.18 4.49 -4.80
C ASP A 109 27.24 4.01 -5.80
N LYS A 110 28.51 3.99 -5.37
CA LYS A 110 29.65 3.50 -6.17
C LYS A 110 29.56 2.03 -6.60
N LYS A 111 28.66 1.24 -6.01
CA LYS A 111 28.38 -0.15 -6.40
C LYS A 111 27.18 -0.25 -7.35
N ASN A 112 26.60 0.88 -7.75
CA ASN A 112 25.34 1.00 -8.48
C ASN A 112 24.13 0.46 -7.71
N GLU A 113 24.17 0.47 -6.37
CA GLU A 113 23.01 0.18 -5.53
C GLU A 113 22.16 1.46 -5.39
N GLU A 114 20.86 1.36 -5.64
CA GLU A 114 19.93 2.48 -5.42
C GLU A 114 19.76 2.72 -3.92
N VAL A 115 20.18 3.89 -3.45
CA VAL A 115 20.11 4.27 -2.04
C VAL A 115 19.08 5.35 -1.76
N PHE A 116 18.55 6.00 -2.78
CA PHE A 116 17.47 6.97 -2.65
C PHE A 116 16.64 7.02 -3.92
N ASN A 117 15.32 7.14 -3.75
CA ASN A 117 14.45 7.65 -4.78
C ASN A 117 13.41 8.61 -4.21
N PHE A 118 12.97 9.48 -5.10
CA PHE A 118 11.81 10.31 -4.89
C PHE A 118 11.07 10.44 -6.22
N SER A 119 9.80 10.06 -6.21
CA SER A 119 8.89 10.22 -7.34
C SER A 119 7.72 11.10 -6.92
N ALA A 120 7.36 12.06 -7.75
CA ALA A 120 6.18 12.89 -7.56
C ALA A 120 5.52 13.20 -8.90
N GLY A 121 4.19 13.20 -8.92
CA GLY A 121 3.43 13.48 -10.12
C GLY A 121 2.05 14.05 -9.83
N GLN A 122 1.47 14.67 -10.85
CA GLN A 122 0.15 15.28 -10.80
C GLN A 122 -0.59 15.13 -12.12
N ILE A 123 -1.91 15.02 -12.03
CA ILE A 123 -2.84 14.96 -13.15
C ILE A 123 -3.57 16.30 -13.26
N PHE A 124 -3.56 16.84 -14.47
CA PHE A 124 -4.20 18.09 -14.84
C PHE A 124 -5.32 17.79 -15.83
N TYR A 125 -6.57 17.99 -15.40
CA TYR A 125 -7.74 17.81 -16.25
C TYR A 125 -7.99 19.06 -17.10
N LEU A 126 -8.19 18.87 -18.40
CA LEU A 126 -8.54 19.94 -19.36
C LEU A 126 -10.05 20.13 -19.48
N SER A 127 -10.84 19.20 -18.96
CA SER A 127 -12.31 19.22 -19.01
C SER A 127 -12.89 18.78 -17.67
N ASP A 128 -13.84 19.53 -17.13
CA ASP A 128 -14.50 19.17 -15.86
C ASP A 128 -15.29 17.86 -16.00
N SER A 129 -15.93 17.61 -17.14
CA SER A 129 -16.61 16.33 -17.41
C SER A 129 -15.69 15.09 -17.40
N ALA A 130 -14.37 15.31 -17.52
CA ALA A 130 -13.38 14.25 -17.42
C ALA A 130 -12.92 14.02 -15.96
N LYS A 131 -13.25 14.95 -15.04
CA LYS A 131 -12.83 14.84 -13.65
C LYS A 131 -13.53 13.68 -12.97
N PRO A 132 -12.81 13.00 -12.06
CA PRO A 132 -13.36 12.03 -11.13
C PRO A 132 -14.71 12.41 -10.55
N THR A 133 -14.78 13.62 -9.96
CA THR A 133 -15.94 14.19 -9.25
C THR A 133 -17.22 14.12 -10.06
N GLU A 134 -17.11 14.27 -11.38
CA GLU A 134 -18.22 14.30 -12.33
C GLU A 134 -18.59 12.91 -12.90
N GLN A 135 -17.81 11.87 -12.60
CA GLN A 135 -17.93 10.53 -13.21
C GLN A 135 -18.38 9.43 -12.23
N GLY A 136 -18.96 9.83 -11.10
CA GLY A 136 -19.20 8.95 -9.95
C GLY A 136 -20.00 7.67 -10.23
N LEU A 137 -19.66 6.62 -9.47
CA LEU A 137 -20.51 5.44 -9.25
C LEU A 137 -21.44 5.60 -8.03
N ASN A 138 -21.06 6.48 -7.10
CA ASN A 138 -21.85 7.03 -6.00
C ASN A 138 -21.30 8.44 -5.75
N SER A 139 -22.18 9.44 -5.61
CA SER A 139 -21.84 10.87 -5.56
C SER A 139 -21.02 11.30 -4.34
N ASP A 140 -20.99 10.49 -3.28
CA ASP A 140 -20.63 10.98 -1.96
C ASP A 140 -19.14 10.80 -1.59
N SER A 141 -18.34 10.09 -2.39
CA SER A 141 -16.91 9.85 -2.07
C SER A 141 -16.01 9.88 -3.32
N ASN A 142 -15.96 11.03 -4.00
CA ASN A 142 -15.20 11.16 -5.23
C ASN A 142 -13.73 11.58 -5.03
N TYR A 143 -13.03 10.91 -4.12
CA TYR A 143 -11.62 11.16 -3.82
C TYR A 143 -10.73 10.39 -4.80
N ASN A 144 -10.32 11.00 -5.91
CA ASN A 144 -9.31 10.41 -6.80
C ASN A 144 -7.98 11.11 -6.57
N ALA A 145 -6.89 10.36 -6.51
CA ALA A 145 -5.59 10.96 -6.33
C ALA A 145 -5.24 11.76 -7.58
N LEU A 146 -5.15 13.07 -7.42
CA LEU A 146 -4.71 13.99 -8.46
C LEU A 146 -3.22 14.25 -8.34
N PHE A 147 -2.67 14.09 -7.15
CA PHE A 147 -1.24 14.14 -6.85
C PHE A 147 -0.83 12.88 -6.08
N ALA A 148 0.34 12.35 -6.41
CA ALA A 148 0.96 11.29 -5.63
C ALA A 148 2.46 11.50 -5.55
N ALA A 149 3.03 11.19 -4.39
CA ALA A 149 4.47 11.18 -4.18
C ALA A 149 4.87 9.96 -3.36
N GLN A 150 6.05 9.43 -3.64
CA GLN A 150 6.64 8.31 -2.93
C GLN A 150 8.15 8.48 -2.84
N THR A 151 8.73 7.93 -1.78
CA THR A 151 10.16 8.00 -1.54
C THR A 151 10.65 6.75 -0.85
N MET A 152 11.89 6.42 -1.15
CA MET A 152 12.63 5.40 -0.47
C MET A 152 14.03 5.93 -0.21
N LEU A 153 14.55 5.68 1.00
CA LEU A 153 15.87 6.14 1.41
C LEU A 153 16.56 5.04 2.22
N HIS A 154 17.74 4.65 1.75
CA HIS A 154 18.67 3.73 2.36
C HIS A 154 20.02 4.43 2.57
N TRP A 155 20.05 5.43 3.47
CA TRP A 155 21.24 6.25 3.69
C TRP A 155 22.35 5.56 4.51
N HIS A 156 22.02 4.43 5.14
CA HIS A 156 22.95 3.66 5.96
C HIS A 156 22.58 2.18 5.92
N ARG A 157 23.56 1.27 5.96
CA ARG A 157 23.39 -0.20 5.91
C ARG A 157 22.38 -0.81 6.90
N ARG A 158 21.94 -0.03 7.90
CA ARG A 158 20.99 -0.45 8.95
C ARG A 158 19.66 0.29 8.91
N TRP A 159 19.57 1.39 8.18
CA TRP A 159 18.39 2.26 8.21
C TRP A 159 17.71 2.28 6.85
N TYR A 160 16.39 2.11 6.88
CA TYR A 160 15.55 2.18 5.69
C TYR A 160 14.32 3.01 6.02
N LEU A 161 14.02 3.96 5.15
CA LEU A 161 12.82 4.78 5.21
C LEU A 161 12.06 4.60 3.90
N SER A 162 10.75 4.41 3.99
CA SER A 162 9.86 4.47 2.85
C SER A 162 8.63 5.28 3.20
N GLY A 163 8.16 6.09 2.27
CA GLY A 163 6.97 6.91 2.46
C GLY A 163 6.19 7.07 1.16
N GLY A 164 4.88 7.24 1.29
CA GLY A 164 3.97 7.47 0.18
C GLY A 164 2.82 8.37 0.61
N ILE A 165 2.35 9.21 -0.30
CA ILE A 165 1.19 10.07 -0.10
C ILE A 165 0.40 10.19 -1.40
N GLN A 166 -0.91 10.12 -1.27
CA GLN A 166 -1.89 10.38 -2.32
C GLN A 166 -2.78 11.53 -1.85
N TYR A 167 -2.95 12.52 -2.70
CA TYR A 167 -3.66 13.75 -2.38
C TYR A 167 -4.66 14.10 -3.49
N ASP A 168 -5.87 14.43 -3.08
CA ASP A 168 -6.88 15.02 -3.94
C ASP A 168 -6.67 16.54 -3.95
N THR A 169 -6.14 17.07 -5.05
CA THR A 169 -5.90 18.51 -5.19
C THR A 169 -7.18 19.33 -5.32
N ASP A 170 -8.28 18.72 -5.79
CA ASP A 170 -9.56 19.40 -5.97
C ASP A 170 -10.33 19.39 -4.65
N GLY A 171 -10.43 18.22 -3.99
CA GLY A 171 -11.06 18.04 -2.68
C GLY A 171 -10.24 18.55 -1.49
N LYS A 172 -8.98 18.92 -1.72
CA LYS A 172 -8.01 19.44 -0.73
C LYS A 172 -7.79 18.52 0.47
N GLN A 173 -7.70 17.22 0.25
CA GLN A 173 -7.54 16.24 1.32
C GLN A 173 -6.55 15.14 0.95
N ILE A 174 -5.90 14.59 1.98
CA ILE A 174 -5.10 13.38 1.84
C ILE A 174 -6.06 12.22 1.64
N ILE A 175 -5.83 11.42 0.61
CA ILE A 175 -6.61 10.19 0.37
C ILE A 175 -5.96 9.07 1.16
N GLN A 176 -4.64 8.92 1.01
CA GLN A 176 -3.85 7.92 1.70
C GLN A 176 -2.45 8.44 1.99
N SER A 177 -1.87 7.97 3.09
CA SER A 177 -0.43 8.07 3.30
C SER A 177 0.11 6.86 4.04
N ASN A 178 1.39 6.59 3.84
CA ASN A 178 2.11 5.56 4.56
C ASN A 178 3.53 6.03 4.84
N LEU A 179 4.05 5.66 6.00
CA LEU A 179 5.42 5.90 6.40
C LEU A 179 5.94 4.66 7.11
N THR A 180 7.17 4.25 6.82
CA THR A 180 7.82 3.12 7.48
C THR A 180 9.29 3.44 7.67
N LEU A 181 9.77 3.23 8.89
CA LEU A 181 11.16 3.38 9.29
C LEU A 181 11.63 2.06 9.89
N ASP A 182 12.58 1.42 9.24
CA ASP A 182 13.21 0.20 9.69
C ASP A 182 14.64 0.47 10.16
N TYR A 183 14.98 -0.14 11.29
CA TYR A 183 16.33 -0.34 11.78
C TYR A 183 16.64 -1.84 11.80
N LYS A 184 17.71 -2.25 11.12
CA LYS A 184 18.20 -3.62 11.07
C LYS A 184 19.63 -3.68 11.60
N GLY A 185 19.78 -4.22 12.81
CA GLY A 185 21.07 -4.43 13.46
C GLY A 185 21.69 -5.79 13.11
N ASP A 186 22.68 -6.17 13.91
CA ASP A 186 23.27 -7.50 13.85
C ASP A 186 22.39 -8.49 14.66
N ASP A 187 22.67 -9.80 14.61
CA ASP A 187 22.01 -10.83 15.43
C ASP A 187 20.47 -10.81 15.38
N ASN A 188 19.93 -10.63 14.17
CA ASN A 188 18.49 -10.53 13.89
C ASN A 188 17.79 -9.37 14.61
N GLN A 189 18.53 -8.37 15.11
CA GLN A 189 17.96 -7.16 15.68
C GLN A 189 17.18 -6.38 14.62
N LEU A 190 15.94 -6.08 14.93
CA LEU A 190 15.01 -5.39 14.04
C LEU A 190 14.11 -4.47 14.88
N VAL A 191 13.92 -3.24 14.43
CA VAL A 191 12.87 -2.35 14.91
C VAL A 191 12.22 -1.70 13.69
N GLN A 192 10.91 -1.80 13.57
CA GLN A 192 10.14 -1.12 12.53
C GLN A 192 9.08 -0.25 13.18
N LEU A 193 9.04 1.01 12.79
CA LEU A 193 7.93 1.91 13.07
C LEU A 193 7.17 2.14 11.76
N ASN A 194 5.85 2.04 11.81
CA ASN A 194 5.02 2.33 10.64
C ASN A 194 3.82 3.19 11.02
N HIS A 195 3.35 3.96 10.04
CA HIS A 195 2.14 4.76 10.12
C HIS A 195 1.38 4.62 8.81
N ARG A 196 0.06 4.47 8.89
CA ARG A 196 -0.83 4.41 7.73
C ARG A 196 -2.06 5.26 7.97
N TYR A 197 -2.41 6.04 6.96
CA TYR A 197 -3.63 6.82 6.90
C TYR A 197 -4.42 6.48 5.62
N ALA A 198 -5.73 6.38 5.71
CA ALA A 198 -6.66 6.38 4.59
C ALA A 198 -7.94 7.11 4.99
N ASN A 199 -8.37 8.10 4.22
CA ASN A 199 -9.50 8.95 4.57
C ASN A 199 -10.85 8.21 4.53
N ASP A 200 -11.01 7.32 3.56
CA ASP A 200 -12.24 6.57 3.32
C ASP A 200 -11.94 5.12 2.91
N VAL A 201 -12.24 4.20 3.82
CA VAL A 201 -12.30 2.77 3.58
C VAL A 201 -13.69 2.29 4.01
N SER A 202 -14.60 2.19 3.05
CA SER A 202 -16.00 1.81 3.26
C SER A 202 -16.71 2.73 4.27
N GLY A 203 -16.51 4.05 4.14
CA GLY A 203 -17.11 5.08 4.98
C GLY A 203 -16.38 5.33 6.30
N ASN A 204 -15.23 4.70 6.54
CA ASN A 204 -14.45 4.86 7.76
C ASN A 204 -13.04 5.36 7.46
N THR A 205 -12.54 6.26 8.30
CA THR A 205 -11.12 6.66 8.27
C THR A 205 -10.28 5.58 8.94
N ILE A 206 -9.12 5.30 8.35
CA ILE A 206 -8.09 4.45 8.96
C ILE A 206 -6.92 5.37 9.31
N GLU A 207 -6.58 5.44 10.59
CA GLU A 207 -5.34 6.07 11.04
C GLU A 207 -4.66 5.15 12.05
N GLN A 208 -3.50 4.60 11.69
CA GLN A 208 -2.86 3.53 12.43
C GLN A 208 -1.37 3.77 12.59
N ALA A 209 -0.87 3.50 13.79
CA ALA A 209 0.56 3.44 14.08
C ALA A 209 0.94 2.05 14.57
N GLY A 210 2.05 1.53 14.06
CA GLY A 210 2.57 0.21 14.34
C GLY A 210 4.03 0.22 14.77
N LEU A 211 4.37 -0.73 15.63
CA LEU A 211 5.72 -1.06 16.06
C LEU A 211 5.92 -2.56 15.92
N PHE A 212 6.96 -2.98 15.22
CA PHE A 212 7.51 -4.32 15.31
C PHE A 212 8.90 -4.26 15.89
N THR A 213 9.25 -5.19 16.76
CA THR A 213 10.60 -5.28 17.31
C THR A 213 11.01 -6.71 17.57
N SER A 214 12.27 -7.00 17.29
CA SER A 214 12.95 -8.23 17.65
C SER A 214 14.34 -7.86 18.12
N ILE A 215 14.65 -8.08 19.39
CA ILE A 215 15.91 -7.63 19.99
C ILE A 215 16.53 -8.81 20.76
N PRO A 216 17.79 -9.17 20.48
CA PRO A 216 18.52 -10.13 21.31
C PRO A 216 18.78 -9.51 22.69
N ILE A 217 18.37 -10.21 23.75
CA ILE A 217 18.70 -9.86 25.15
C ILE A 217 20.09 -10.42 25.48
N SER A 218 20.40 -11.61 24.96
CA SER A 218 21.68 -12.32 25.09
C SER A 218 21.82 -13.29 23.90
N ASP A 219 22.92 -14.04 23.84
CA ASP A 219 23.18 -14.99 22.75
C ASP A 219 22.10 -16.09 22.63
N GLU A 220 21.44 -16.45 23.74
CA GLU A 220 20.38 -17.47 23.76
C GLU A 220 18.96 -16.89 23.83
N TRP A 221 18.79 -15.61 24.18
CA TRP A 221 17.47 -15.03 24.44
C TRP A 221 17.11 -13.92 23.47
N GLN A 222 15.92 -14.01 22.88
CA GLN A 222 15.39 -13.02 21.98
C GLN A 222 14.00 -12.55 22.42
N PHE A 223 13.84 -11.24 22.54
CA PHE A 223 12.57 -10.58 22.82
C PHE A 223 11.92 -10.12 21.53
N ILE A 224 10.61 -10.34 21.42
CA ILE A 224 9.83 -10.01 20.23
C ILE A 224 8.55 -9.32 20.68
N ALA A 225 8.20 -8.22 20.02
CA ALA A 225 6.91 -7.58 20.24
C ALA A 225 6.36 -6.96 18.95
N SER A 226 5.03 -6.94 18.85
CA SER A 226 4.26 -6.19 17.88
C SER A 226 3.19 -5.39 18.59
N TYR A 227 3.02 -4.13 18.22
CA TYR A 227 2.00 -3.26 18.78
C TYR A 227 1.41 -2.39 17.68
N HIS A 228 0.10 -2.52 17.45
CA HIS A 228 -0.64 -1.71 16.49
C HIS A 228 -1.79 -1.00 17.18
N ARG A 229 -1.94 0.30 16.91
CA ARG A 229 -2.96 1.15 17.49
C ARG A 229 -3.71 1.90 16.40
N ASP A 230 -5.03 1.90 16.54
CA ASP A 230 -5.97 2.76 15.83
C ASP A 230 -5.98 4.11 16.55
N LEU A 231 -5.46 5.14 15.89
CA LEU A 231 -5.32 6.49 16.43
C LEU A 231 -6.64 7.25 16.38
N ASP A 232 -7.48 6.97 15.39
CA ASP A 232 -8.81 7.57 15.22
C ASP A 232 -9.77 7.12 16.34
N ASN A 233 -9.85 5.81 16.58
CA ASN A 233 -10.71 5.24 17.63
C ASN A 233 -10.00 5.07 18.98
N ASN A 234 -8.75 5.53 19.09
CA ASN A 234 -7.93 5.47 20.31
C ASN A 234 -7.88 4.07 20.97
N ARG A 235 -7.68 3.01 20.19
CA ARG A 235 -7.70 1.62 20.67
C ARG A 235 -6.53 0.79 20.14
N SER A 236 -6.05 -0.17 20.92
CA SER A 236 -5.04 -1.14 20.45
C SER A 236 -5.69 -2.21 19.58
N ILE A 237 -5.22 -2.35 18.34
CA ILE A 237 -5.68 -3.35 17.37
C ILE A 237 -4.98 -4.68 17.65
N GLU A 238 -3.67 -4.64 17.90
CA GLU A 238 -2.85 -5.81 18.19
C GLU A 238 -1.83 -5.48 19.27
N VAL A 239 -1.66 -6.40 20.21
CA VAL A 239 -0.54 -6.44 21.16
C VAL A 239 -0.02 -7.87 21.18
N LEU A 240 1.22 -8.06 20.73
CA LEU A 240 1.94 -9.32 20.78
C LEU A 240 3.25 -9.09 21.53
N SER A 241 3.57 -9.98 22.46
CA SER A 241 4.85 -9.98 23.17
C SER A 241 5.29 -11.41 23.39
N GLY A 242 6.55 -11.70 23.13
CA GLY A 242 7.10 -13.04 23.29
C GLY A 242 8.58 -13.05 23.64
N LEU A 243 8.98 -14.15 24.24
CA LEU A 243 10.36 -14.48 24.53
C LEU A 243 10.69 -15.83 23.88
N GLN A 244 11.79 -15.85 23.16
CA GLN A 244 12.38 -17.06 22.61
C GLN A 244 13.70 -17.32 23.34
N TYR A 245 13.88 -18.56 23.77
CA TYR A 245 15.17 -19.08 24.18
C TYR A 245 15.63 -20.14 23.18
N GLU A 246 16.88 -20.07 22.78
CA GLU A 246 17.48 -20.96 21.79
C GLU A 246 18.80 -21.53 22.30
N SER A 247 18.85 -22.85 22.42
CA SER A 247 20.09 -23.61 22.68
C SER A 247 20.55 -24.32 21.40
N CYS A 248 21.62 -25.11 21.51
CA CYS A 248 22.18 -25.89 20.40
C CYS A 248 21.19 -26.95 19.87
N CYS A 249 20.42 -27.60 20.75
CA CYS A 249 19.60 -28.78 20.41
C CYS A 249 18.10 -28.59 20.67
N TRP A 250 17.68 -27.47 21.24
CA TRP A 250 16.27 -27.18 21.51
C TRP A 250 16.03 -25.69 21.60
N ALA A 251 14.78 -25.29 21.38
CA ALA A 251 14.30 -23.93 21.59
C ALA A 251 12.92 -23.97 22.23
N PHE A 252 12.59 -22.95 23.01
CA PHE A 252 11.23 -22.73 23.49
C PHE A 252 10.81 -21.28 23.28
N GLN A 253 9.52 -21.08 23.07
CA GLN A 253 8.92 -19.77 22.85
C GLN A 253 7.68 -19.65 23.73
N ILE A 254 7.55 -18.52 24.40
CA ILE A 254 6.34 -18.10 25.08
C ILE A 254 5.87 -16.80 24.45
N THR A 255 4.62 -16.76 24.01
CA THR A 255 4.04 -15.57 23.37
C THR A 255 2.66 -15.30 23.95
N GLY A 256 2.45 -14.10 24.47
CA GLY A 256 1.13 -13.56 24.76
C GLY A 256 0.66 -12.71 23.59
N HIS A 257 -0.60 -12.86 23.20
CA HIS A 257 -1.22 -12.02 22.19
C HIS A 257 -2.61 -11.57 22.60
N ARG A 258 -2.97 -10.36 22.15
CA ARG A 258 -4.30 -9.78 22.21
C ARG A 258 -4.56 -9.07 20.89
N GLN A 259 -5.63 -9.42 20.19
CA GLN A 259 -5.97 -8.85 18.89
C GLN A 259 -7.45 -8.54 18.81
N ILE A 260 -7.81 -7.57 17.96
CA ILE A 260 -9.21 -7.30 17.65
C ILE A 260 -9.81 -8.53 16.97
N GLU A 261 -11.02 -8.90 17.38
CA GLU A 261 -11.76 -9.99 16.75
C GLU A 261 -12.48 -9.45 15.50
N THR A 262 -12.26 -10.11 14.36
CA THR A 262 -12.93 -9.76 13.10
C THR A 262 -14.19 -10.62 12.96
N ASP A 263 -15.33 -10.13 13.44
CA ASP A 263 -16.62 -10.76 13.16
C ASP A 263 -17.24 -10.17 11.88
N LEU A 264 -17.12 -10.93 10.78
CA LEU A 264 -17.65 -10.54 9.48
C LEU A 264 -19.19 -10.62 9.41
N ASN A 265 -19.86 -11.18 10.41
CA ASN A 265 -21.32 -11.23 10.51
C ASN A 265 -21.91 -10.04 11.27
N GLN A 266 -21.08 -9.22 11.92
CA GLN A 266 -21.52 -8.03 12.63
C GLN A 266 -21.65 -6.83 11.69
N SER A 267 -22.73 -6.08 11.86
CA SER A 267 -22.98 -4.83 11.13
C SER A 267 -21.86 -3.81 11.40
N ILE A 268 -21.43 -3.11 10.36
CA ILE A 268 -20.54 -1.94 10.46
C ILE A 268 -21.20 -0.92 11.41
N GLY A 269 -20.51 -0.53 12.48
CA GLY A 269 -21.01 0.46 13.46
C GLY A 269 -21.32 -0.08 14.87
N GLN A 270 -20.89 -1.30 15.22
CA GLN A 270 -20.94 -1.75 16.62
C GLN A 270 -20.04 -0.86 17.51
N PRO A 271 -20.53 -0.37 18.67
CA PRO A 271 -19.83 0.64 19.45
C PRO A 271 -18.64 0.13 20.24
N GLN A 272 -18.40 -1.18 20.35
CA GLN A 272 -17.30 -1.73 21.16
C GLN A 272 -16.59 -2.87 20.42
N ALA A 273 -15.28 -2.74 20.25
CA ALA A 273 -14.42 -3.79 19.70
C ALA A 273 -14.35 -4.97 20.68
N THR A 274 -14.58 -6.19 20.18
CA THR A 274 -14.26 -7.42 20.90
C THR A 274 -12.81 -7.82 20.62
N PHE A 275 -12.22 -8.56 21.56
CA PHE A 275 -10.80 -8.91 21.50
C PHE A 275 -10.60 -10.37 21.86
N ASP A 276 -9.80 -11.06 21.06
CA ASP A 276 -9.28 -12.38 21.37
C ASP A 276 -7.93 -12.24 22.08
N SER A 277 -7.71 -13.03 23.13
CA SER A 277 -6.49 -13.01 23.95
C SER A 277 -6.06 -14.41 24.28
N SER A 278 -4.79 -14.71 24.04
CA SER A 278 -4.29 -16.07 24.22
C SER A 278 -2.78 -16.11 24.49
N ILE A 279 -2.36 -17.20 25.12
CA ILE A 279 -0.97 -17.48 25.47
C ILE A 279 -0.56 -18.76 24.74
N ARG A 280 0.54 -18.68 23.99
CA ARG A 280 1.08 -19.79 23.22
C ARG A 280 2.43 -20.20 23.78
N LEU A 281 2.62 -21.52 23.92
CA LEU A 281 3.88 -22.16 24.26
C LEU A 281 4.30 -23.06 23.10
N ASN A 282 5.46 -22.80 22.51
CA ASN A 282 6.03 -23.67 21.48
C ASN A 282 7.35 -24.24 21.99
N PHE A 283 7.53 -25.55 21.86
CA PHE A 283 8.79 -26.22 22.16
C PHE A 283 9.27 -26.97 20.91
N VAL A 284 10.56 -26.84 20.60
CA VAL A 284 11.14 -27.34 19.35
C VAL A 284 12.45 -28.05 19.63
N LEU A 285 12.60 -29.27 19.12
CA LEU A 285 13.87 -29.99 19.11
C LEU A 285 14.64 -29.64 17.82
N LYS A 286 15.86 -29.13 17.97
CA LYS A 286 16.75 -28.74 16.88
C LYS A 286 17.69 -29.90 16.54
N GLY A 287 17.99 -30.09 15.25
CA GLY A 287 18.96 -31.10 14.78
C GLY A 287 18.38 -32.42 14.26
N LEU A 288 17.06 -32.61 14.29
CA LEU A 288 16.37 -33.78 13.71
C LEU A 288 15.86 -33.54 12.26
N GLY A 289 16.23 -32.42 11.65
CA GLY A 289 15.87 -32.01 10.29
C GLY A 289 16.80 -30.92 9.74
N SER A 290 16.57 -30.46 8.50
CA SER A 290 17.39 -29.42 7.86
C SER A 290 17.54 -28.17 8.75
N LYS A 291 18.68 -27.48 8.66
CA LYS A 291 19.07 -26.29 9.45
C LYS A 291 18.11 -25.10 9.22
N SER A 292 16.85 -25.18 9.61
CA SER A 292 16.01 -24.00 9.79
C SER A 292 16.53 -23.28 11.02
N ARG A 293 17.26 -22.18 10.82
CA ARG A 293 17.40 -21.15 11.85
C ARG A 293 15.98 -20.78 12.26
N TYR A 294 15.63 -21.00 13.53
CA TYR A 294 14.31 -20.70 14.03
C TYR A 294 14.23 -19.19 14.16
N ASP A 295 13.86 -18.54 13.05
CA ASP A 295 13.90 -17.10 12.91
C ASP A 295 12.83 -16.49 13.82
N ALA A 296 13.27 -15.76 14.83
CA ALA A 296 12.44 -14.93 15.68
C ALA A 296 11.50 -14.02 14.88
N GLN A 297 11.86 -13.64 13.65
CA GLN A 297 10.99 -12.86 12.76
C GLN A 297 9.73 -13.64 12.33
N LYS A 298 9.72 -14.98 12.37
CA LYS A 298 8.49 -15.77 12.15
C LYS A 298 7.46 -15.54 13.26
N LEU A 299 7.89 -15.18 14.48
CA LEU A 299 6.94 -14.81 15.54
C LEU A 299 6.26 -13.47 15.24
N LEU A 300 6.92 -12.55 14.56
CA LEU A 300 6.31 -11.30 14.05
C LEU A 300 5.33 -11.54 12.90
N GLN A 301 5.23 -12.76 12.37
CA GLN A 301 4.25 -13.14 11.35
C GLN A 301 3.01 -13.85 11.95
N GLN A 302 2.99 -14.07 13.28
CA GLN A 302 1.86 -14.74 13.95
C GLN A 302 0.69 -13.80 14.27
N GLY A 303 0.93 -12.49 14.23
CA GLY A 303 -0.12 -11.47 14.40
C GLY A 303 -1.00 -11.32 13.16
N ILE A 304 -2.10 -10.56 13.30
CA ILE A 304 -2.92 -10.08 12.18
C ILE A 304 -2.11 -9.14 11.28
N PHE A 305 -1.13 -8.43 11.84
CA PHE A 305 -0.15 -7.68 11.08
C PHE A 305 1.13 -8.49 10.98
N GLY A 306 1.46 -8.95 9.76
CA GLY A 306 2.73 -9.62 9.51
C GLY A 306 3.83 -8.59 9.26
N TYR A 307 4.98 -8.76 9.93
CA TYR A 307 6.19 -8.02 9.55
C TYR A 307 6.56 -8.34 8.08
N ARG A 308 6.78 -7.29 7.28
CA ARG A 308 7.26 -7.38 5.91
C ARG A 308 8.61 -6.68 5.80
N ARG A 309 9.59 -7.38 5.24
CA ARG A 309 10.92 -6.82 4.99
C ARG A 309 10.84 -5.77 3.87
N PRO A 310 11.44 -4.58 4.04
CA PRO A 310 11.63 -3.64 2.95
C PRO A 310 12.46 -4.26 1.81
N TYR A 311 12.16 -3.89 0.56
CA TYR A 311 12.92 -4.24 -0.66
C TYR A 311 12.99 -5.71 -1.10
N PHE A 312 12.26 -6.64 -0.49
CA PHE A 312 12.12 -8.01 -1.02
C PHE A 312 10.81 -8.14 -1.81
N LEU A 313 10.88 -7.89 -3.12
CA LEU A 313 9.93 -8.45 -4.08
C LEU A 313 10.52 -9.80 -4.54
N ASN A 314 9.95 -10.89 -4.02
CA ASN A 314 10.31 -12.30 -4.23
C ASN A 314 11.59 -12.80 -3.55
N ASP A 315 11.39 -13.75 -2.63
CA ASP A 315 12.03 -15.07 -2.66
C ASP A 315 10.96 -16.12 -2.31
#